data_AF-A0A1Q7LBJ8-F1
#
_entry.id   AF-A0A1Q7LBJ8-F1
#
_cell.length_a   1.000
_cell.length_b   1.000
_cell.length_c   1.000
_cell.angle_alpha   90.00
_cell.angle_beta   90.00
_cell.angle_gamma   90.00
#
_symmetry.space_group_name_H-M   'P 1'
#
loop_
_entity.id
_entity.type
_entity.pdbx_description
1 polymer ?
#
loop_
_entity_poly.entity_id
_entity_poly.type
_entity_poly.pdbx_seq_one_letter_code
_entity_poly.pdbx_strand_id
1 'polypeptide(L)'
;MKLYSTIFRNSLLFFALILLLGPPRAAAQATADASTSFAQTSAVPLRITQAIDETQLVRLKGNVHPLARPEFDQGAVEDWQPMNRMLLLLQRSPEQQVALQNLMEEQQSKDSPNFHKWLTPQEFGARFGPADADIQTVTDWLTRQGFQGIKVGAGRTTIEFSGTVAQVRNVFHTEIHRFAVNGETRQANLSDPEISAALTPVVAGIVSLHNFPRKSMKHNAGAFVRTQDGIVRPLFTTTKGCGPAPNFALPCYVVGPADFAKIYNVPTTLDGTGVMIAIVAASNIDPQDVVDFRNLFGLPANFTSSNIILNGPDPGKNGAEGEADLDVQIAGMVAPKATVNLVVSEDTLTAASIDLSALYITTTT
;
A
#
# COMPACT_ATOMS: atom_id res chain seq x y z
N MET A 1 -9.79 8.75 -65.82
CA MET A 1 -11.17 8.24 -65.84
C MET A 1 -11.97 9.14 -64.89
N LYS A 2 -12.94 9.89 -65.44
CA LYS A 2 -13.88 10.91 -64.90
C LYS A 2 -13.84 11.17 -63.36
N LEU A 3 -13.40 12.33 -62.86
CA LEU A 3 -14.04 13.68 -62.78
C LEU A 3 -15.21 13.78 -61.78
N TYR A 4 -15.00 14.54 -60.69
CA TYR A 4 -15.79 15.67 -60.12
C TYR A 4 -15.12 16.07 -58.77
N SER A 5 -14.33 17.15 -58.60
CA SER A 5 -14.55 18.62 -58.74
C SER A 5 -15.51 19.17 -57.64
N THR A 6 -15.05 19.68 -56.49
CA THR A 6 -14.44 20.98 -56.09
C THR A 6 -15.41 22.11 -55.65
N ILE A 7 -15.18 22.57 -54.39
CA ILE A 7 -15.01 23.96 -53.88
C ILE A 7 -16.20 24.96 -53.93
N PHE A 8 -16.41 25.69 -52.81
CA PHE A 8 -16.60 27.17 -52.62
C PHE A 8 -17.53 27.45 -51.41
N ARG A 9 -17.44 28.49 -50.57
CA ARG A 9 -16.51 29.62 -50.27
C ARG A 9 -17.04 30.36 -49.01
N ASN A 10 -16.18 31.14 -48.35
CA ASN A 10 -16.47 32.15 -47.31
C ASN A 10 -17.47 33.25 -47.72
N SER A 11 -18.14 33.90 -46.73
CA SER A 11 -17.98 35.35 -46.39
C SER A 11 -19.22 36.10 -45.84
N LEU A 12 -18.98 36.87 -44.77
CA LEU A 12 -19.43 38.26 -44.41
C LEU A 12 -20.91 38.65 -44.08
N LEU A 13 -21.10 39.07 -42.82
CA LEU A 13 -21.50 40.42 -42.28
C LEU A 13 -22.82 41.16 -42.66
N PHE A 14 -23.47 41.64 -41.56
CA PHE A 14 -24.33 42.84 -41.33
C PHE A 14 -25.77 42.93 -41.89
N PHE A 15 -26.76 43.06 -40.99
CA PHE A 15 -27.57 44.29 -40.80
C PHE A 15 -28.41 44.24 -39.50
N ALA A 16 -28.48 45.38 -38.81
CA ALA A 16 -29.33 45.62 -37.64
C ALA A 16 -30.59 46.41 -38.06
N LEU A 17 -31.74 46.17 -37.44
CA LEU A 17 -32.75 47.23 -37.23
C LEU A 17 -33.67 46.94 -36.04
N ILE A 18 -33.80 47.98 -35.22
CA ILE A 18 -34.56 48.12 -33.98
C ILE A 18 -36.03 48.47 -34.29
N LEU A 19 -36.97 47.94 -33.51
CA LEU A 19 -38.29 48.56 -33.30
C LEU A 19 -38.74 48.37 -31.85
N LEU A 20 -38.91 49.52 -31.18
CA LEU A 20 -39.41 49.73 -29.82
C LEU A 20 -40.95 49.59 -29.78
N LEU A 21 -41.48 48.86 -28.79
CA LEU A 21 -42.81 49.09 -28.21
C LEU A 21 -42.75 48.79 -26.70
N GLY A 22 -43.31 49.71 -25.90
CA GLY A 22 -43.24 49.77 -24.44
C GLY A 22 -44.13 48.77 -23.67
N PRO A 23 -44.21 48.93 -22.33
CA PRO A 23 -44.27 47.82 -21.35
C PRO A 23 -45.68 47.39 -20.95
N PRO A 24 -45.79 46.27 -20.21
CA PRO A 24 -46.31 46.42 -18.84
C PRO A 24 -45.52 45.64 -17.78
N ARG A 25 -45.50 46.21 -16.56
CA ARG A 25 -45.11 45.55 -15.32
C ARG A 25 -46.01 44.33 -15.05
N ALA A 26 -45.41 43.20 -14.72
CA ALA A 26 -46.08 42.11 -13.99
C ALA A 26 -45.09 41.37 -13.09
N ALA A 27 -45.63 40.83 -12.01
CA ALA A 27 -45.02 40.40 -10.77
C ALA A 27 -43.87 39.37 -10.85
N ALA A 28 -43.08 39.39 -9.79
CA ALA A 28 -42.08 38.40 -9.44
C ALA A 28 -42.63 36.97 -9.44
N GLN A 29 -41.87 36.05 -10.01
CA GLN A 29 -41.90 34.63 -9.67
C GLN A 29 -40.47 34.15 -9.63
N ALA A 30 -39.93 34.03 -8.41
CA ALA A 30 -38.69 33.36 -8.16
C ALA A 30 -38.88 31.88 -8.53
N THR A 31 -38.18 31.44 -9.57
CA THR A 31 -38.02 30.02 -9.86
C THR A 31 -37.19 29.42 -8.73
N ALA A 32 -37.79 28.50 -7.98
CA ALA A 32 -37.10 27.74 -6.95
C ALA A 32 -36.02 26.90 -7.63
N ASP A 33 -34.76 27.19 -7.30
CA ASP A 33 -33.64 26.30 -7.62
C ASP A 33 -33.89 24.97 -6.91
N ALA A 34 -34.05 23.92 -7.71
CA ALA A 34 -34.07 22.55 -7.25
C ALA A 34 -32.69 22.26 -6.63
N SER A 35 -32.62 22.44 -5.31
CA SER A 35 -31.47 22.04 -4.51
C SER A 35 -31.36 20.52 -4.61
N THR A 36 -30.44 20.02 -5.43
CA THR A 36 -29.99 18.64 -5.34
C THR A 36 -29.43 18.45 -3.94
N SER A 37 -30.22 17.83 -3.07
CA SER A 37 -29.78 17.36 -1.77
C SER A 37 -28.66 16.36 -1.99
N PHE A 38 -27.41 16.76 -1.77
CA PHE A 38 -26.37 15.80 -1.44
C PHE A 38 -26.86 15.08 -0.19
N ALA A 39 -27.10 13.77 -0.32
CA ALA A 39 -27.37 12.93 0.84
C ALA A 39 -26.26 13.18 1.85
N GLN A 40 -26.65 13.75 2.99
CA GLN A 40 -25.75 14.03 4.10
C GLN A 40 -25.14 12.68 4.48
N THR A 41 -23.88 12.44 4.13
CA THR A 41 -23.13 11.31 4.64
C THR A 41 -23.18 11.44 6.16
N SER A 42 -23.94 10.56 6.82
CA SER A 42 -24.00 10.52 8.28
C SER A 42 -22.56 10.49 8.81
N ALA A 43 -22.21 11.47 9.63
CA ALA A 43 -20.88 11.55 10.20
C ALA A 43 -20.55 10.24 10.93
N VAL A 44 -19.32 9.75 10.79
CA VAL A 44 -18.86 8.55 11.51
C VAL A 44 -19.04 8.82 13.02
N PRO A 45 -19.77 7.96 13.75
CA PRO A 45 -20.05 8.20 15.16
C PRO A 45 -18.78 8.12 16.00
N LEU A 46 -18.67 9.01 16.99
CA LEU A 46 -17.64 8.95 18.04
C LEU A 46 -17.78 7.65 18.85
N ARG A 47 -16.67 6.95 19.09
CA ARG A 47 -16.68 5.68 19.86
C ARG A 47 -15.86 5.74 21.14
N ILE A 48 -14.89 6.64 21.25
CA ILE A 48 -14.22 6.95 22.51
C ILE A 48 -15.11 7.93 23.27
N THR A 49 -15.98 7.39 24.13
CA THR A 49 -16.97 8.16 24.91
C THR A 49 -16.60 8.32 26.37
N GLN A 50 -15.58 7.59 26.83
CA GLN A 50 -15.07 7.64 28.19
C GLN A 50 -13.74 8.39 28.23
N ALA A 51 -13.45 9.02 29.36
CA ALA A 51 -12.12 9.58 29.59
C ALA A 51 -11.08 8.45 29.65
N ILE A 52 -9.88 8.73 29.16
CA ILE A 52 -8.75 7.80 29.28
C ILE A 52 -8.33 7.72 30.75
N ASP A 53 -8.41 6.51 31.30
CA ASP A 53 -7.97 6.16 32.65
C ASP A 53 -6.90 5.06 32.54
N GLU A 54 -5.66 5.40 32.91
CA GLU A 54 -4.50 4.50 32.84
C GLU A 54 -4.51 3.44 33.95
N THR A 55 -5.48 3.49 34.87
CA THR A 55 -5.69 2.43 35.87
C THR A 55 -6.67 1.35 35.40
N GLN A 56 -7.42 1.61 34.33
CA GLN A 56 -8.39 0.68 33.75
C GLN A 56 -7.86 0.13 32.42
N LEU A 57 -7.05 -0.91 32.51
CA LEU A 57 -6.32 -1.46 31.37
C LEU A 57 -7.01 -2.68 30.76
N VAL A 58 -6.88 -2.81 29.44
CA VAL A 58 -7.30 -3.97 28.65
C VAL A 58 -6.12 -4.48 27.85
N ARG A 59 -5.91 -5.79 27.91
CA ARG A 59 -4.86 -6.50 27.17
C ARG A 59 -5.23 -6.71 25.71
N LEU A 60 -4.36 -6.27 24.82
CA LEU A 60 -4.43 -6.48 23.38
C LEU A 60 -3.83 -7.84 23.04
N LYS A 61 -4.67 -8.85 22.85
CA LYS A 61 -4.20 -10.23 22.65
C LYS A 61 -3.54 -10.45 21.29
N GLY A 62 -2.55 -11.33 21.24
CA GLY A 62 -1.95 -11.82 19.98
C GLY A 62 -0.83 -10.94 19.44
N ASN A 63 -0.18 -10.17 20.30
CA ASN A 63 0.89 -9.24 19.93
C ASN A 63 2.29 -9.77 20.33
N VAL A 64 2.40 -10.95 20.95
CA VAL A 64 3.69 -11.60 21.25
C VAL A 64 4.10 -12.52 20.09
N HIS A 65 5.32 -12.34 19.59
CA HIS A 65 5.84 -13.18 18.52
C HIS A 65 6.02 -14.64 18.99
N PRO A 66 5.64 -15.68 18.21
CA PRO A 66 5.73 -17.08 18.64
C PRO A 66 7.13 -17.61 18.97
N LEU A 67 8.20 -16.87 18.61
CA LEU A 67 9.59 -17.19 18.94
C LEU A 67 10.15 -16.34 20.11
N ALA A 68 9.38 -15.39 20.65
CA ALA A 68 9.73 -14.65 21.86
C ALA A 68 9.39 -15.53 23.09
N ARG A 69 10.19 -16.58 23.29
CA ARG A 69 9.95 -17.60 24.32
C ARG A 69 10.99 -17.53 25.44
N PRO A 70 10.65 -17.92 26.69
CA PRO A 70 11.56 -17.85 27.83
C PRO A 70 12.89 -18.57 27.60
N GLU A 71 12.92 -19.69 26.86
CA GLU A 71 14.16 -20.43 26.59
C GLU A 71 15.15 -19.69 25.69
N PHE A 72 14.68 -18.68 24.94
CA PHE A 72 15.53 -17.84 24.08
C PHE A 72 15.83 -16.48 24.69
N ASP A 73 15.20 -16.13 25.80
CA ASP A 73 15.30 -14.81 26.41
C ASP A 73 16.72 -14.54 26.95
N GLN A 74 17.24 -13.35 26.66
CA GLN A 74 18.56 -12.84 27.09
C GLN A 74 18.44 -11.58 27.95
N GLY A 75 17.21 -11.23 28.38
CA GLY A 75 16.91 -10.11 29.25
C GLY A 75 16.50 -8.83 28.51
N ALA A 76 16.20 -7.82 29.31
CA ALA A 76 15.66 -6.55 28.85
C ALA A 76 16.60 -5.79 27.89
N VAL A 77 15.98 -5.10 26.94
CA VAL A 77 16.60 -4.06 26.12
C VAL A 77 16.71 -2.78 26.95
N GLU A 78 17.71 -1.95 26.67
CA GLU A 78 17.94 -0.70 27.39
C GLU A 78 16.80 0.29 27.17
N ASP A 79 16.34 0.91 28.25
CA ASP A 79 15.23 1.86 28.30
C ASP A 79 15.34 3.05 27.32
N TRP A 80 16.58 3.45 26.96
CA TRP A 80 16.85 4.55 26.03
C TRP A 80 16.81 4.14 24.56
N GLN A 81 16.79 2.85 24.23
CA GLN A 81 16.83 2.41 22.84
C GLN A 81 15.60 2.94 22.07
N PRO A 82 15.80 3.56 20.89
CA PRO A 82 14.68 4.05 20.09
C PRO A 82 13.79 2.93 19.55
N MET A 83 12.47 3.16 19.58
CA MET A 83 11.44 2.36 18.93
C MET A 83 10.79 3.23 17.86
N ASN A 84 11.36 3.19 16.65
CA ASN A 84 11.00 4.10 15.56
C ASN A 84 9.87 3.54 14.70
N ARG A 85 8.94 4.41 14.30
CA ARG A 85 7.89 4.10 13.32
C ARG A 85 7.03 2.89 13.71
N MET A 86 6.69 2.81 14.99
CA MET A 86 5.65 1.92 15.48
C MET A 86 4.33 2.25 14.78
N LEU A 87 3.52 1.22 14.51
CA LEU A 87 2.24 1.36 13.85
C LEU A 87 1.12 0.94 14.81
N LEU A 88 0.31 1.90 15.25
CA LEU A 88 -0.92 1.63 16.00
C LEU A 88 -2.04 1.31 15.00
N LEU A 89 -2.57 0.10 15.05
CA LEU A 89 -3.65 -0.35 14.18
C LEU A 89 -5.00 0.13 14.76
N LEU A 90 -5.78 0.80 13.92
CA LEU A 90 -7.11 1.28 14.24
C LEU A 90 -8.15 0.32 13.68
N GLN A 91 -9.27 0.16 14.40
CA GLN A 91 -10.40 -0.65 13.98
C GLN A 91 -11.63 0.18 13.69
N ARG A 92 -12.37 -0.26 12.68
CA ARG A 92 -13.70 0.24 12.33
C ARG A 92 -14.79 -0.41 13.19
N SER A 93 -15.95 0.20 13.24
CA SER A 93 -17.11 -0.41 13.91
C SER A 93 -17.61 -1.65 13.15
N PRO A 94 -18.33 -2.58 13.80
CA PRO A 94 -18.98 -3.69 13.11
C PRO A 94 -19.86 -3.23 11.94
N GLU A 95 -20.58 -2.12 12.11
CA GLU A 95 -21.44 -1.54 11.08
C GLU A 95 -20.62 -1.05 9.88
N GLN A 96 -19.50 -0.38 10.13
CA GLN A 96 -18.57 0.03 9.06
C GLN A 96 -17.92 -1.16 8.37
N GLN A 97 -17.64 -2.26 9.09
CA GLN A 97 -17.09 -3.49 8.49
C GLN A 97 -18.08 -4.13 7.52
N VAL A 98 -19.36 -4.22 7.91
CA VAL A 98 -20.41 -4.72 7.01
C VAL A 98 -20.60 -3.80 5.80
N ALA A 99 -20.62 -2.48 6.03
CA ALA A 99 -20.74 -1.51 4.94
C ALA A 99 -19.55 -1.56 3.96
N LEU A 100 -18.33 -1.79 4.45
CA LEU A 100 -17.15 -1.98 3.62
C LEU A 100 -17.25 -3.26 2.79
N GLN A 101 -17.64 -4.38 3.40
CA GLN A 101 -17.83 -5.65 2.69
C GLN A 101 -18.85 -5.51 1.56
N ASN A 102 -19.99 -4.87 1.82
CA ASN A 102 -21.01 -4.60 0.81
C ASN A 102 -20.45 -3.73 -0.33
N LEU A 103 -19.72 -2.65 -0.01
CA LEU A 103 -19.10 -1.81 -1.04
C LEU A 103 -18.10 -2.61 -1.89
N MET A 104 -17.29 -3.47 -1.28
CA MET A 104 -16.33 -4.30 -2.01
C MET A 104 -17.03 -5.26 -2.98
N GLU A 105 -18.13 -5.89 -2.57
CA GLU A 105 -18.94 -6.75 -3.44
C GLU A 105 -19.59 -5.95 -4.58
N GLU A 106 -20.16 -4.79 -4.26
CA GLU A 106 -20.75 -3.89 -5.23
C GLU A 106 -19.72 -3.37 -6.25
N GLN A 107 -18.48 -3.08 -5.84
CA GLN A 107 -17.42 -2.61 -6.73
C GLN A 107 -16.95 -3.67 -7.73
N GLN A 108 -17.21 -4.96 -7.44
CA GLN A 108 -16.86 -6.09 -8.31
C GLN A 108 -18.04 -6.57 -9.18
N SER A 109 -19.26 -6.10 -8.92
CA SER A 109 -20.47 -6.50 -9.65
C SER A 109 -20.80 -5.55 -10.79
N LYS A 110 -20.83 -6.02 -12.03
CA LYS A 110 -21.14 -5.21 -13.24
C LYS A 110 -22.52 -4.55 -13.21
N ASP A 111 -23.47 -5.15 -12.50
CA ASP A 111 -24.84 -4.66 -12.39
C ASP A 111 -24.99 -3.58 -11.29
N SER A 112 -23.95 -3.37 -10.49
CA SER A 112 -23.95 -2.36 -9.44
C SER A 112 -23.65 -0.97 -9.99
N PRO A 113 -24.32 0.09 -9.51
CA PRO A 113 -23.92 1.47 -9.81
C PRO A 113 -22.52 1.83 -9.27
N ASN A 114 -21.94 1.00 -8.39
CA ASN A 114 -20.61 1.17 -7.82
C ASN A 114 -19.53 0.34 -8.52
N PHE A 115 -19.85 -0.39 -9.59
CA PHE A 115 -18.88 -1.17 -10.35
C PHE A 115 -17.67 -0.33 -10.75
N HIS A 116 -16.46 -0.76 -10.36
CA HIS A 116 -15.19 -0.08 -10.60
C HIS A 116 -15.11 1.38 -10.10
N LYS A 117 -15.98 1.80 -9.18
CA LYS A 117 -15.89 3.11 -8.51
C LYS A 117 -15.05 2.98 -7.24
N TRP A 118 -13.74 2.89 -7.42
CA TRP A 118 -12.76 2.80 -6.34
C TRP A 118 -12.73 4.08 -5.51
N LEU A 119 -12.39 3.94 -4.22
CA LEU A 119 -12.23 5.08 -3.32
C LEU A 119 -10.78 5.54 -3.29
N THR A 120 -10.57 6.84 -3.13
CA THR A 120 -9.27 7.34 -2.68
C THR A 120 -9.01 6.92 -1.24
N PRO A 121 -7.75 6.91 -0.77
CA PRO A 121 -7.47 6.64 0.64
C PRO A 121 -8.20 7.57 1.60
N GLN A 122 -8.34 8.86 1.26
CA GLN A 122 -9.03 9.85 2.09
C GLN A 122 -10.54 9.57 2.15
N GLU A 123 -11.15 9.20 1.02
CA GLU A 123 -12.56 8.78 0.97
C GLU A 123 -12.79 7.49 1.76
N PHE A 124 -11.86 6.53 1.68
CA PHE A 124 -11.90 5.32 2.48
C PHE A 124 -11.83 5.66 3.97
N GLY A 125 -10.88 6.49 4.39
CA GLY A 125 -10.72 6.89 5.79
C GLY A 125 -11.93 7.65 6.33
N ALA A 126 -12.51 8.55 5.53
CA ALA A 126 -13.71 9.30 5.92
C ALA A 126 -14.95 8.41 6.10
N ARG A 127 -15.05 7.29 5.36
CA ARG A 127 -16.22 6.39 5.40
C ARG A 127 -16.06 5.23 6.39
N PHE A 128 -14.87 4.63 6.40
CA PHE A 128 -14.62 3.33 7.06
C PHE A 128 -13.54 3.40 8.14
N GLY A 129 -12.89 4.55 8.33
CA GLY A 129 -12.00 4.80 9.46
C GLY A 129 -12.74 5.33 10.69
N PRO A 130 -12.04 5.49 11.83
CA PRO A 130 -12.59 6.18 13.00
C PRO A 130 -12.93 7.65 12.74
N ALA A 131 -13.80 8.20 13.59
CA ALA A 131 -14.18 9.60 13.55
C ALA A 131 -12.97 10.51 13.83
N ASP A 132 -12.97 11.74 13.30
CA ASP A 132 -11.88 12.70 13.52
C ASP A 132 -11.63 12.97 15.02
N ALA A 133 -12.69 13.04 15.81
CA ALA A 133 -12.58 13.22 17.26
C ALA A 133 -11.97 12.00 17.98
N ASP A 134 -12.22 10.78 17.49
CA ASP A 134 -11.56 9.58 18.01
C ASP A 134 -10.07 9.58 17.67
N ILE A 135 -9.72 9.90 16.41
CA ILE A 135 -8.34 10.03 15.96
C ILE A 135 -7.60 11.07 16.82
N GLN A 136 -8.20 12.25 17.00
CA GLN A 136 -7.63 13.33 17.82
C GLN A 136 -7.38 12.86 19.25
N THR A 137 -8.33 12.13 19.85
CA THR A 137 -8.19 11.59 21.21
C THR A 137 -7.00 10.64 21.32
N VAL A 138 -6.81 9.75 20.33
CA VAL A 138 -5.67 8.81 20.30
C VAL A 138 -4.35 9.55 20.07
N THR A 139 -4.30 10.51 19.15
CA THR A 139 -3.06 11.27 18.87
C THR A 139 -2.67 12.17 20.05
N ASP A 140 -3.63 12.78 20.74
CA ASP A 140 -3.37 13.59 21.94
C ASP A 140 -2.91 12.73 23.11
N TRP A 141 -3.45 11.51 23.24
CA TRP A 141 -2.98 10.54 24.20
C TRP A 141 -1.53 10.15 23.93
N LEU A 142 -1.19 9.72 22.71
CA LEU A 142 0.20 9.39 22.33
C LEU A 142 1.15 10.56 22.58
N THR A 143 0.73 11.79 22.24
CA THR A 143 1.52 13.01 22.47
C THR A 143 1.77 13.25 23.95
N ARG A 144 0.75 13.11 24.80
CA ARG A 144 0.88 13.28 26.27
C ARG A 144 1.78 12.22 26.90
N GLN A 145 1.81 11.01 26.33
CA GLN A 145 2.74 9.95 26.73
C GLN A 145 4.19 10.18 26.23
N GLY A 146 4.42 11.29 25.50
CA GLY A 146 5.73 11.73 25.05
C GLY A 146 6.21 11.04 23.76
N PHE A 147 5.34 10.30 23.08
CA PHE A 147 5.66 9.78 21.75
C PHE A 147 5.74 10.92 20.73
N GLN A 148 6.53 10.73 19.69
CA GLN A 148 6.86 11.73 18.68
C GLN A 148 6.56 11.22 17.27
N GLY A 149 6.60 12.11 16.29
CA GLY A 149 6.43 11.74 14.88
C GLY A 149 5.06 11.14 14.56
N ILE A 150 4.03 11.54 15.31
CA ILE A 150 2.66 11.02 15.19
C ILE A 150 2.08 11.42 13.84
N LYS A 151 1.82 10.43 12.98
CA LYS A 151 1.25 10.61 11.64
C LYS A 151 0.06 9.69 11.45
N VAL A 152 -1.08 10.27 11.09
CA VAL A 152 -2.28 9.52 10.75
C VAL A 152 -2.24 9.18 9.26
N GLY A 153 -2.38 7.90 8.91
CA GLY A 153 -2.48 7.48 7.51
C GLY A 153 -3.78 8.00 6.86
N ALA A 154 -3.76 8.27 5.55
CA ALA A 154 -4.91 8.85 4.85
C ALA A 154 -6.18 7.98 4.96
N GLY A 155 -6.02 6.65 4.95
CA GLY A 155 -7.09 5.68 5.18
C GLY A 155 -7.60 5.60 6.62
N ARG A 156 -7.02 6.34 7.57
CA ARG A 156 -7.35 6.32 9.01
C ARG A 156 -7.38 4.91 9.63
N THR A 157 -6.60 3.99 9.08
CA THR A 157 -6.46 2.63 9.62
C THR A 157 -5.25 2.49 10.54
N THR A 158 -4.33 3.44 10.50
CA THR A 158 -3.03 3.32 11.18
C THR A 158 -2.55 4.69 11.63
N ILE A 159 -1.90 4.73 12.80
CA ILE A 159 -1.13 5.89 13.27
C ILE A 159 0.33 5.44 13.40
N GLU A 160 1.25 6.08 12.66
CA GLU A 160 2.70 5.92 12.82
C GLU A 160 3.18 6.83 13.94
N PHE A 161 4.04 6.34 14.84
CA PHE A 161 4.64 7.11 15.93
C PHE A 161 5.97 6.49 16.38
N SER A 162 6.77 7.24 17.13
CA SER A 162 8.09 6.82 17.62
C SER A 162 8.28 7.17 19.09
N GLY A 163 9.11 6.41 19.79
CA GLY A 163 9.46 6.65 21.19
C GLY A 163 10.67 5.83 21.63
N THR A 164 10.75 5.50 22.92
CA THR A 164 11.79 4.65 23.49
C THR A 164 11.22 3.37 24.10
N VAL A 165 12.09 2.39 24.37
CA VAL A 165 11.73 1.17 25.12
C VAL A 165 11.10 1.51 26.48
N ALA A 166 11.60 2.52 27.20
CA ALA A 166 11.00 2.94 28.47
C ALA A 166 9.56 3.43 28.31
N GLN A 167 9.28 4.19 27.25
CA GLN A 167 7.92 4.67 26.96
C GLN A 167 7.00 3.51 26.62
N VAL A 168 7.47 2.57 25.79
CA VAL A 168 6.68 1.37 25.46
C VAL A 168 6.40 0.53 26.72
N ARG A 169 7.40 0.33 27.57
CA ARG A 169 7.26 -0.38 28.84
C ARG A 169 6.23 0.28 29.76
N ASN A 170 6.27 1.61 29.90
CA ASN A 170 5.41 2.33 30.82
C ASN A 170 3.98 2.51 30.30
N VAL A 171 3.80 2.71 28.98
CA VAL A 171 2.51 3.04 28.37
C VAL A 171 1.75 1.80 27.91
N PHE A 172 2.46 0.83 27.35
CA PHE A 172 1.88 -0.40 26.84
C PHE A 172 2.06 -1.59 27.78
N HIS A 173 2.63 -1.37 28.97
CA HIS A 173 2.76 -2.38 30.02
C HIS A 173 3.42 -3.70 29.55
N THR A 174 4.40 -3.59 28.63
CA THR A 174 5.20 -4.72 28.18
C THR A 174 6.68 -4.36 28.09
N GLU A 175 7.54 -5.23 28.60
CA GLU A 175 8.98 -5.11 28.43
C GLU A 175 9.41 -5.55 27.03
N ILE A 176 10.49 -4.95 26.52
CA ILE A 176 11.15 -5.38 25.28
C ILE A 176 12.41 -6.13 25.67
N HIS A 177 12.54 -7.37 25.22
CA HIS A 177 13.65 -8.25 25.54
C HIS A 177 14.46 -8.62 24.30
N ARG A 178 15.70 -9.06 24.53
CA ARG A 178 16.55 -9.69 23.52
C ARG A 178 16.31 -11.19 23.54
N PHE A 179 16.27 -11.81 22.36
CA PHE A 179 16.09 -13.25 22.19
C PHE A 179 17.17 -13.81 21.27
N ALA A 180 17.82 -14.90 21.68
CA ALA A 180 18.78 -15.63 20.85
C ALA A 180 18.06 -16.78 20.12
N VAL A 181 17.74 -16.58 18.84
CA VAL A 181 16.95 -17.53 18.04
C VAL A 181 17.71 -17.90 16.78
N ASN A 182 17.98 -19.20 16.56
CA ASN A 182 18.72 -19.72 15.40
C ASN A 182 20.10 -19.05 15.18
N GLY A 183 20.80 -18.69 16.26
CA GLY A 183 22.10 -18.02 16.19
C GLY A 183 22.04 -16.51 15.90
N GLU A 184 20.84 -15.92 15.83
CA GLU A 184 20.62 -14.49 15.63
C GLU A 184 20.04 -13.85 16.89
N THR A 185 20.43 -12.60 17.16
CA THR A 185 19.80 -11.79 18.21
C THR A 185 18.58 -11.09 17.62
N ARG A 186 17.43 -11.29 18.26
CA ARG A 186 16.15 -10.65 17.94
C ARG A 186 15.66 -9.87 19.14
N GLN A 187 14.75 -8.93 18.92
CA GLN A 187 14.14 -8.12 19.97
C GLN A 187 12.62 -8.19 19.81
N ALA A 188 11.89 -8.31 20.91
CA ALA A 188 10.43 -8.41 20.93
C ALA A 188 9.84 -8.03 22.28
N ASN A 189 8.56 -7.69 22.29
CA ASN A 189 7.76 -7.57 23.50
C ASN A 189 7.57 -8.92 24.20
N LEU A 190 7.69 -8.93 25.52
CA LEU A 190 7.59 -10.12 26.36
C LEU A 190 6.13 -10.55 26.59
N SER A 191 5.21 -9.59 26.65
CA SER A 191 3.78 -9.82 26.87
C SER A 191 2.92 -9.05 25.88
N ASP A 192 1.66 -9.47 25.78
CA ASP A 192 0.65 -8.70 25.07
C ASP A 192 0.54 -7.30 25.71
N PRO A 193 0.56 -6.22 24.91
CA PRO A 193 0.50 -4.86 25.43
C PRO A 193 -0.90 -4.57 26.00
N GLU A 194 -0.96 -3.64 26.93
CA GLU A 194 -2.19 -3.19 27.56
C GLU A 194 -2.42 -1.70 27.29
N ILE A 195 -3.68 -1.30 27.10
CA ILE A 195 -4.08 0.11 26.88
C ILE A 195 -5.31 0.43 27.74
N SER A 196 -5.58 1.72 27.96
CA SER A 196 -6.82 2.13 28.62
C SER A 196 -8.06 1.58 27.91
N ALA A 197 -9.01 1.06 28.68
CA ALA A 197 -10.27 0.48 28.19
C ALA A 197 -11.04 1.45 27.27
N ALA A 198 -10.95 2.75 27.53
CA ALA A 198 -11.58 3.80 26.74
C ALA A 198 -11.12 3.84 25.27
N LEU A 199 -9.91 3.37 24.97
CA LEU A 199 -9.33 3.37 23.63
C LEU A 199 -9.72 2.14 22.80
N THR A 200 -10.16 1.06 23.45
CA THR A 200 -10.46 -0.22 22.81
C THR A 200 -11.53 -0.16 21.72
N PRO A 201 -12.54 0.73 21.73
CA PRO A 201 -13.48 0.79 20.61
C PRO A 201 -12.83 1.20 19.28
N VAL A 202 -11.66 1.82 19.30
CA VAL A 202 -10.99 2.41 18.13
C VAL A 202 -9.60 1.82 17.88
N VAL A 203 -8.88 1.39 18.90
CA VAL A 203 -7.56 0.77 18.77
C VAL A 203 -7.71 -0.76 18.72
N ALA A 204 -7.22 -1.35 17.63
CA ALA A 204 -7.19 -2.80 17.44
C ALA A 204 -5.97 -3.44 18.10
N GLY A 205 -4.83 -2.76 18.03
CA GLY A 205 -3.55 -3.28 18.52
C GLY A 205 -2.36 -2.49 18.01
N ILE A 206 -1.17 -3.05 18.20
CA ILE A 206 0.08 -2.54 17.62
C ILE A 206 0.53 -3.55 16.57
N VAL A 207 0.88 -3.11 15.36
CA VAL A 207 1.20 -4.03 14.26
C VAL A 207 2.38 -4.94 14.60
N SER A 208 3.43 -4.39 15.20
CA SER A 208 4.57 -5.14 15.71
C SER A 208 5.31 -4.35 16.79
N LEU A 209 5.88 -5.07 17.76
CA LEU A 209 6.88 -4.58 18.71
C LEU A 209 8.14 -5.47 18.67
N HIS A 210 8.43 -6.06 17.50
CA HIS A 210 9.53 -6.99 17.31
C HIS A 210 10.19 -6.90 15.93
N ASN A 211 11.43 -7.39 15.83
CA ASN A 211 12.23 -7.40 14.58
C ASN A 211 12.47 -8.81 14.01
N PHE A 212 11.61 -9.78 14.32
CA PHE A 212 11.61 -11.06 13.62
C PHE A 212 11.26 -10.85 12.14
N PRO A 213 12.12 -11.27 11.19
CA PRO A 213 11.92 -11.00 9.78
C PRO A 213 10.80 -11.89 9.25
N ARG A 214 9.98 -11.34 8.35
CA ARG A 214 9.08 -12.15 7.54
C ARG A 214 9.93 -12.97 6.57
N LYS A 215 9.60 -14.25 6.43
CA LYS A 215 10.27 -15.13 5.47
C LYS A 215 9.40 -15.28 4.23
N SER A 216 10.05 -15.36 3.08
CA SER A 216 9.36 -15.68 1.84
C SER A 216 8.67 -17.05 1.97
N MET A 217 7.41 -17.10 1.58
CA MET A 217 6.64 -18.35 1.46
C MET A 217 6.93 -19.06 0.13
N LYS A 218 7.81 -18.50 -0.71
CA LYS A 218 8.28 -19.14 -1.95
C LYS A 218 9.10 -20.37 -1.61
N HIS A 219 8.63 -21.52 -2.06
CA HIS A 219 9.38 -22.76 -2.03
C HIS A 219 9.74 -23.17 -3.45
N ASN A 220 11.02 -23.35 -3.74
CA ASN A 220 11.46 -23.89 -5.04
C ASN A 220 11.05 -25.37 -5.11
N ALA A 221 10.05 -25.67 -5.94
CA ALA A 221 9.56 -27.04 -6.11
C ALA A 221 10.50 -27.94 -6.94
N GLY A 222 11.52 -27.37 -7.60
CA GLY A 222 12.36 -28.07 -8.59
C GLY A 222 11.88 -27.85 -10.04
N ALA A 223 12.57 -28.44 -11.02
CA ALA A 223 12.25 -28.32 -12.45
C ALA A 223 11.65 -29.62 -13.03
N PHE A 224 10.56 -29.51 -13.79
CA PHE A 224 9.74 -30.65 -14.25
C PHE A 224 9.15 -30.39 -15.67
N VAL A 225 9.06 -31.36 -16.60
CA VAL A 225 7.97 -31.39 -17.62
C VAL A 225 7.44 -32.79 -17.80
N ARG A 226 6.17 -33.04 -18.14
CA ARG A 226 5.72 -34.41 -18.44
C ARG A 226 6.04 -34.80 -19.90
N THR A 227 6.90 -35.80 -20.11
CA THR A 227 7.22 -36.40 -21.40
C THR A 227 6.15 -37.41 -21.84
N GLN A 228 6.15 -37.77 -23.13
CA GLN A 228 5.12 -38.63 -23.75
C GLN A 228 5.06 -40.06 -23.16
N ASP A 229 6.15 -40.52 -22.53
CA ASP A 229 6.26 -41.75 -21.73
C ASP A 229 5.66 -41.59 -20.31
N GLY A 230 5.07 -40.43 -19.98
CA GLY A 230 4.54 -40.10 -18.66
C GLY A 230 5.60 -39.73 -17.62
N ILE A 231 6.89 -39.73 -18.00
CA ILE A 231 8.01 -39.35 -17.14
C ILE A 231 8.08 -37.83 -17.03
N VAL A 232 8.68 -37.29 -15.97
CA VAL A 232 8.84 -35.85 -15.82
C VAL A 232 10.26 -35.40 -16.21
N ARG A 233 10.49 -34.73 -17.36
CA ARG A 233 11.76 -34.15 -17.85
C ARG A 233 11.64 -32.71 -18.40
N PRO A 234 12.47 -31.75 -17.98
CA PRO A 234 12.50 -30.38 -18.52
C PRO A 234 13.07 -30.21 -19.95
N LEU A 235 12.58 -29.24 -20.77
CA LEU A 235 13.08 -28.86 -22.13
C LEU A 235 13.54 -27.38 -22.20
N PHE A 236 14.75 -27.06 -21.75
CA PHE A 236 15.13 -25.68 -21.40
C PHE A 236 15.40 -24.68 -22.55
N THR A 237 15.09 -23.38 -22.35
CA THR A 237 15.37 -22.25 -23.29
C THR A 237 16.85 -21.87 -23.34
N THR A 238 17.54 -21.90 -22.21
CA THR A 238 18.99 -21.66 -22.10
C THR A 238 19.66 -22.84 -21.40
N THR A 239 20.91 -23.12 -21.77
CA THR A 239 21.75 -24.14 -21.11
C THR A 239 22.49 -23.61 -19.87
N LYS A 240 22.44 -22.29 -19.64
CA LYS A 240 23.03 -21.56 -18.49
C LYS A 240 22.15 -20.36 -18.12
N GLY A 241 21.95 -20.09 -16.84
CA GLY A 241 21.15 -18.94 -16.40
C GLY A 241 20.35 -19.17 -15.12
N CYS A 242 20.33 -20.40 -14.62
CA CYS A 242 19.64 -20.74 -13.37
C CYS A 242 20.52 -21.60 -12.46
N GLY A 243 20.13 -21.71 -11.19
CA GLY A 243 20.90 -22.41 -10.15
C GLY A 243 21.62 -21.45 -9.20
N PRO A 244 22.23 -21.98 -8.13
CA PRO A 244 22.88 -21.13 -7.13
C PRO A 244 24.08 -20.40 -7.73
N ALA A 245 24.24 -19.15 -7.30
CA ALA A 245 25.48 -18.40 -7.52
C ALA A 245 26.69 -19.22 -7.02
N PRO A 246 27.88 -19.07 -7.64
CA PRO A 246 28.20 -18.08 -8.68
C PRO A 246 28.05 -18.60 -10.12
N ASN A 247 27.79 -19.90 -10.32
CA ASN A 247 28.03 -20.54 -11.62
C ASN A 247 26.81 -20.58 -12.55
N PHE A 248 25.59 -20.35 -12.04
CA PHE A 248 24.31 -20.34 -12.80
C PHE A 248 24.26 -21.38 -13.93
N ALA A 249 24.76 -22.58 -13.66
CA ALA A 249 25.09 -23.58 -14.68
C ALA A 249 23.88 -24.46 -15.05
N LEU A 250 22.73 -24.24 -14.42
CA LEU A 250 21.54 -25.00 -14.72
C LEU A 250 20.84 -24.42 -15.95
N PRO A 251 20.37 -25.30 -16.85
CA PRO A 251 19.54 -24.89 -17.96
C PRO A 251 18.16 -24.44 -17.45
N CYS A 252 17.54 -23.44 -18.09
CA CYS A 252 16.21 -22.94 -17.70
C CYS A 252 15.40 -22.32 -18.83
N TYR A 253 14.10 -22.15 -18.61
CA TYR A 253 13.23 -21.35 -19.47
C TYR A 253 13.30 -19.89 -19.07
N VAL A 254 13.51 -19.00 -20.03
CA VAL A 254 13.33 -17.56 -19.84
C VAL A 254 12.06 -17.18 -20.58
N VAL A 255 11.16 -16.48 -19.90
CA VAL A 255 9.92 -15.93 -20.49
C VAL A 255 10.14 -14.43 -20.65
N GLY A 256 10.31 -13.99 -21.89
CA GLY A 256 10.40 -12.55 -22.20
C GLY A 256 9.03 -11.91 -22.42
N PRO A 257 8.97 -10.59 -22.70
CA PRO A 257 7.72 -9.87 -22.92
C PRO A 257 6.88 -10.46 -24.05
N ALA A 258 7.51 -10.81 -25.18
CA ALA A 258 6.81 -11.39 -26.32
C ALA A 258 6.25 -12.78 -26.01
N ASP A 259 6.98 -13.60 -25.24
CA ASP A 259 6.52 -14.91 -24.78
C ASP A 259 5.32 -14.75 -23.85
N PHE A 260 5.42 -13.86 -22.85
CA PHE A 260 4.31 -13.57 -21.92
C PHE A 260 3.06 -13.11 -22.66
N ALA A 261 3.21 -12.13 -23.57
CA ALA A 261 2.12 -11.61 -24.37
C ALA A 261 1.47 -12.70 -25.23
N LYS A 262 2.28 -13.61 -25.80
CA LYS A 262 1.79 -14.74 -26.60
C LYS A 262 1.08 -15.79 -25.75
N ILE A 263 1.64 -16.15 -24.60
CA ILE A 263 1.08 -17.16 -23.68
C ILE A 263 -0.28 -16.71 -23.14
N TYR A 264 -0.39 -15.43 -22.75
CA TYR A 264 -1.60 -14.88 -22.13
C TYR A 264 -2.51 -14.12 -23.09
N ASN A 265 -2.22 -14.13 -24.40
CA ASN A 265 -2.96 -13.40 -25.44
C ASN A 265 -3.14 -11.90 -25.10
N VAL A 266 -2.09 -11.25 -24.60
CA VAL A 266 -2.12 -9.84 -24.21
C VAL A 266 -2.30 -8.97 -25.47
N PRO A 267 -3.37 -8.16 -25.58
CA PRO A 267 -3.56 -7.26 -26.70
C PRO A 267 -2.48 -6.19 -26.75
N THR A 268 -1.97 -5.88 -27.94
CA THR A 268 -0.98 -4.81 -28.13
C THR A 268 -1.49 -3.41 -27.78
N THR A 269 -2.81 -3.25 -27.64
CA THR A 269 -3.46 -2.01 -27.20
C THR A 269 -3.39 -1.78 -25.68
N LEU A 270 -3.01 -2.77 -24.89
CA LEU A 270 -2.89 -2.68 -23.43
C LEU A 270 -1.42 -2.63 -23.04
N ASP A 271 -0.83 -1.43 -23.11
CA ASP A 271 0.59 -1.20 -22.84
C ASP A 271 0.87 -0.48 -21.50
N GLY A 272 -0.17 -0.15 -20.74
CA GLY A 272 -0.06 0.56 -19.46
C GLY A 272 0.05 2.07 -19.57
N THR A 273 -0.18 2.67 -20.74
CA THR A 273 -0.19 4.14 -20.89
C THR A 273 -1.14 4.79 -19.86
N GLY A 274 -0.61 5.76 -19.11
CA GLY A 274 -1.37 6.49 -18.08
C GLY A 274 -1.58 5.74 -16.76
N VAL A 275 -1.02 4.53 -16.64
CA VAL A 275 -1.06 3.73 -15.40
C VAL A 275 0.24 3.93 -14.63
N MET A 276 0.10 4.06 -13.30
CA MET A 276 1.22 3.99 -12.36
C MET A 276 1.14 2.67 -11.59
N ILE A 277 2.29 2.00 -11.44
CA ILE A 277 2.43 0.76 -10.68
C ILE A 277 3.44 1.04 -9.57
N ALA A 278 3.02 0.93 -8.31
CA ALA A 278 3.93 0.99 -7.17
C ALA A 278 4.28 -0.42 -6.70
N ILE A 279 5.58 -0.71 -6.62
CA ILE A 279 6.13 -1.98 -6.14
C ILE A 279 6.66 -1.76 -4.72
N VAL A 280 6.18 -2.55 -3.78
CA VAL A 280 6.68 -2.57 -2.40
C VAL A 280 7.88 -3.51 -2.32
N ALA A 281 9.04 -3.03 -1.87
CA ALA A 281 10.22 -3.87 -1.73
C ALA A 281 10.95 -3.66 -0.40
N ALA A 282 11.63 -4.73 0.05
CA ALA A 282 12.49 -4.75 1.23
C ALA A 282 13.97 -4.44 0.93
N SER A 283 14.31 -4.25 -0.35
CA SER A 283 15.66 -3.94 -0.82
C SER A 283 15.59 -2.81 -1.85
N ASN A 284 16.62 -1.99 -1.88
CA ASN A 284 16.91 -1.14 -3.02
C ASN A 284 17.51 -1.99 -4.17
N ILE A 285 17.61 -1.42 -5.36
CA ILE A 285 18.16 -2.04 -6.59
C ILE A 285 19.18 -1.11 -7.26
N ASP A 286 19.95 -1.61 -8.21
CA ASP A 286 20.67 -0.76 -9.16
C ASP A 286 19.72 -0.36 -10.31
N PRO A 287 19.40 0.92 -10.53
CA PRO A 287 18.56 1.34 -11.64
C PRO A 287 19.07 0.87 -13.01
N GLN A 288 20.38 0.65 -13.14
CA GLN A 288 20.98 0.19 -14.39
C GLN A 288 20.53 -1.22 -14.76
N ASP A 289 20.23 -2.10 -13.80
CA ASP A 289 19.73 -3.45 -14.07
C ASP A 289 18.37 -3.41 -14.79
N VAL A 290 17.50 -2.49 -14.38
CA VAL A 290 16.20 -2.26 -15.05
C VAL A 290 16.40 -1.63 -16.43
N VAL A 291 17.33 -0.69 -16.57
CA VAL A 291 17.65 -0.07 -17.87
C VAL A 291 18.18 -1.12 -18.86
N ASP A 292 19.10 -1.97 -18.43
CA ASP A 292 19.69 -3.02 -19.24
C ASP A 292 18.66 -4.09 -19.62
N PHE A 293 17.79 -4.49 -18.69
CA PHE A 293 16.66 -5.36 -18.98
C PHE A 293 15.75 -4.77 -20.07
N ARG A 294 15.40 -3.49 -19.95
CA ARG A 294 14.55 -2.81 -20.93
C ARG A 294 15.21 -2.72 -22.29
N ASN A 295 16.52 -2.43 -22.34
CA ASN A 295 17.29 -2.43 -23.58
C ASN A 295 17.34 -3.82 -24.23
N LEU A 296 17.58 -4.88 -23.44
CA LEU A 296 17.65 -6.26 -23.90
C LEU A 296 16.37 -6.68 -24.65
N PHE A 297 15.21 -6.21 -24.18
CA PHE A 297 13.91 -6.55 -24.75
C PHE A 297 13.31 -5.46 -25.66
N GLY A 298 14.04 -4.39 -25.94
CA GLY A 298 13.55 -3.29 -26.78
C GLY A 298 12.36 -2.53 -26.20
N LEU A 299 12.27 -2.45 -24.87
CA LEU A 299 11.22 -1.73 -24.15
C LEU A 299 11.52 -0.21 -24.08
N PRO A 300 10.51 0.67 -23.94
CA PRO A 300 10.72 2.12 -23.84
C PRO A 300 11.65 2.52 -22.68
N ALA A 301 12.58 3.45 -22.87
CA ALA A 301 13.45 3.92 -21.79
C ALA A 301 12.72 4.90 -20.83
N ASN A 302 11.88 4.38 -19.94
CA ASN A 302 11.05 5.15 -19.01
C ASN A 302 11.29 4.83 -17.52
N PHE A 303 12.46 4.27 -17.18
CA PHE A 303 12.86 4.00 -15.80
C PHE A 303 14.21 4.67 -15.51
N THR A 304 14.33 5.28 -14.33
CA THR A 304 15.52 5.98 -13.84
C THR A 304 15.60 5.85 -12.31
N SER A 305 16.66 6.36 -11.69
CA SER A 305 16.75 6.47 -10.23
C SER A 305 15.60 7.27 -9.60
N SER A 306 14.93 8.16 -10.34
CA SER A 306 13.76 8.90 -9.83
C SER A 306 12.51 8.03 -9.63
N ASN A 307 12.50 6.82 -10.20
CA ASN A 307 11.45 5.83 -9.97
C ASN A 307 11.66 5.05 -8.67
N ILE A 308 12.80 5.22 -8.00
CA ILE A 308 13.06 4.64 -6.68
C ILE A 308 12.68 5.67 -5.63
N ILE A 309 11.63 5.35 -4.87
CA ILE A 309 11.07 6.21 -3.82
C ILE A 309 11.51 5.65 -2.48
N LEU A 310 12.32 6.43 -1.77
CA LEU A 310 12.76 6.11 -0.41
C LEU A 310 11.79 6.71 0.62
N ASN A 311 11.16 5.86 1.42
CA ASN A 311 10.31 6.23 2.54
C ASN A 311 11.08 6.11 3.86
N GLY A 312 11.95 7.08 4.10
CA GLY A 312 12.88 7.08 5.23
C GLY A 312 14.31 6.75 4.78
N PRO A 313 15.16 6.22 5.69
CA PRO A 313 16.50 5.78 5.33
C PRO A 313 16.48 4.72 4.23
N ASP A 314 17.54 4.72 3.41
CA ASP A 314 17.75 3.70 2.39
C ASP A 314 18.28 2.41 3.04
N PRO A 315 17.57 1.26 2.94
CA PRO A 315 18.10 -0.01 3.44
C PRO A 315 19.29 -0.54 2.63
N GLY A 316 19.63 0.12 1.51
CA GLY A 316 20.58 -0.37 0.55
C GLY A 316 20.10 -1.64 -0.13
N LYS A 317 21.04 -2.35 -0.75
CA LYS A 317 20.78 -3.60 -1.46
C LYS A 317 21.08 -4.76 -0.53
N ASN A 318 20.16 -5.71 -0.42
CA ASN A 318 20.26 -6.86 0.48
C ASN A 318 19.78 -8.15 -0.20
N GLY A 319 19.58 -9.23 0.56
CA GLY A 319 19.18 -10.53 0.02
C GLY A 319 17.85 -10.56 -0.74
N ALA A 320 17.05 -9.49 -0.70
CA ALA A 320 15.81 -9.33 -1.46
C ALA A 320 15.98 -8.53 -2.77
N GLU A 321 17.19 -8.04 -3.10
CA GLU A 321 17.46 -7.27 -4.33
C GLU A 321 16.94 -7.98 -5.58
N GLY A 322 17.27 -9.26 -5.75
CA GLY A 322 16.83 -10.02 -6.92
C GLY A 322 15.31 -10.17 -7.07
N GLU A 323 14.55 -10.11 -5.97
CA GLU A 323 13.08 -10.07 -6.03
C GLU A 323 12.58 -8.66 -6.39
N ALA A 324 13.20 -7.62 -5.83
CA ALA A 324 12.86 -6.23 -6.14
C ALA A 324 13.12 -5.91 -7.62
N ASP A 325 14.25 -6.36 -8.17
CA ASP A 325 14.56 -6.28 -9.60
C ASP A 325 13.51 -7.02 -10.43
N LEU A 326 13.21 -8.26 -10.05
CA LEU A 326 12.23 -9.08 -10.75
C LEU A 326 10.86 -8.40 -10.81
N ASP A 327 10.37 -7.87 -9.68
CA ASP A 327 9.06 -7.22 -9.60
C ASP A 327 8.98 -5.99 -10.50
N VAL A 328 10.00 -5.13 -10.49
CA VAL A 328 10.05 -3.92 -11.33
C VAL A 328 10.17 -4.29 -12.80
N GLN A 329 11.05 -5.23 -13.15
CA GLN A 329 11.30 -5.63 -14.52
C GLN A 329 10.10 -6.34 -15.13
N ILE A 330 9.47 -7.27 -14.40
CA ILE A 330 8.30 -8.01 -14.89
C ILE A 330 7.07 -7.10 -14.99
N ALA A 331 6.81 -6.23 -14.01
CA ALA A 331 5.73 -5.25 -14.13
C ALA A 331 5.94 -4.33 -15.34
N GLY A 332 7.17 -3.81 -15.50
CA GLY A 332 7.57 -2.96 -16.62
C GLY A 332 7.67 -3.68 -17.96
N MET A 333 7.73 -5.01 -17.98
CA MET A 333 7.69 -5.86 -19.17
C MET A 333 6.25 -6.07 -19.64
N VAL A 334 5.32 -6.33 -18.72
CA VAL A 334 3.89 -6.58 -19.00
C VAL A 334 3.17 -5.28 -19.37
N ALA A 335 3.49 -4.18 -18.68
CA ALA A 335 2.94 -2.84 -18.93
C ALA A 335 4.05 -1.88 -19.39
N PRO A 336 4.55 -2.01 -20.63
CA PRO A 336 5.79 -1.36 -21.07
C PRO A 336 5.78 0.17 -21.06
N LYS A 337 4.62 0.81 -21.02
CA LYS A 337 4.47 2.28 -20.93
C LYS A 337 3.91 2.76 -19.61
N ALA A 338 3.69 1.88 -18.62
CA ALA A 338 3.34 2.30 -17.28
C ALA A 338 4.52 3.00 -16.60
N THR A 339 4.22 3.91 -15.68
CA THR A 339 5.20 4.42 -14.71
C THR A 339 5.33 3.40 -13.59
N VAL A 340 6.43 2.67 -13.54
CA VAL A 340 6.71 1.72 -12.46
C VAL A 340 7.61 2.40 -11.43
N ASN A 341 7.14 2.49 -10.19
CA ASN A 341 7.89 3.06 -9.08
C ASN A 341 8.19 1.98 -8.04
N LEU A 342 9.45 1.88 -7.62
CA LEU A 342 9.87 1.02 -6.51
C LEU A 342 9.82 1.83 -5.23
N VAL A 343 9.03 1.40 -4.24
CA VAL A 343 8.88 2.07 -2.94
C VAL A 343 9.56 1.23 -1.86
N VAL A 344 10.62 1.80 -1.28
CA VAL A 344 11.52 1.10 -0.35
C VAL A 344 11.57 1.84 0.98
N SER A 345 11.57 1.07 2.07
CA SER A 345 11.75 1.57 3.44
C SER A 345 12.80 0.71 4.14
N GLU A 346 13.47 1.25 5.14
CA GLU A 346 14.31 0.46 6.06
C GLU A 346 13.44 -0.27 7.11
N ASP A 347 13.81 -1.52 7.45
CA ASP A 347 13.23 -2.22 8.60
C ASP A 347 13.57 -1.47 9.90
N THR A 348 12.63 -1.44 10.84
CA THR A 348 12.88 -0.92 12.19
C THR A 348 12.73 -2.05 13.21
N LEU A 349 12.99 -1.75 14.49
CA LEU A 349 12.67 -2.67 15.58
C LEU A 349 11.17 -3.05 15.61
N THR A 350 10.29 -2.18 15.12
CA THR A 350 8.85 -2.27 15.38
C THR A 350 7.99 -2.31 14.13
N ALA A 351 8.59 -2.24 12.94
CA ALA A 351 7.87 -2.24 11.67
C ALA A 351 8.74 -2.83 10.58
N ALA A 352 8.14 -3.72 9.78
CA ALA A 352 8.75 -4.23 8.58
C ALA A 352 8.71 -3.17 7.47
N SER A 353 9.79 -3.10 6.70
CA SER A 353 9.98 -2.26 5.51
C SER A 353 8.78 -2.31 4.56
N ILE A 354 8.27 -3.52 4.30
CA ILE A 354 7.12 -3.70 3.40
C ILE A 354 5.82 -3.09 3.93
N ASP A 355 5.60 -3.09 5.25
CA ASP A 355 4.40 -2.46 5.84
C ASP A 355 4.51 -0.93 5.76
N LEU A 356 5.70 -0.39 6.01
CA LEU A 356 5.98 1.05 5.92
C LEU A 356 5.85 1.56 4.48
N SER A 357 6.37 0.81 3.50
CA SER A 357 6.23 1.15 2.08
C SER A 357 4.78 1.05 1.60
N ALA A 358 4.02 0.03 2.02
CA ALA A 358 2.60 -0.09 1.69
C ALA A 358 1.77 1.06 2.29
N LEU A 359 2.06 1.44 3.54
CA LEU A 359 1.42 2.58 4.18
C LEU A 359 1.75 3.90 3.47
N TYR A 360 3.01 4.07 3.02
CA TYR A 360 3.42 5.23 2.25
C TYR A 360 2.61 5.36 0.97
N ILE A 361 2.54 4.29 0.15
CA ILE A 361 1.80 4.28 -1.12
C ILE A 361 0.35 4.71 -0.91
N THR A 362 -0.31 4.15 0.11
CA THR A 362 -1.73 4.46 0.41
C THR A 362 -1.94 5.82 1.09
N THR A 363 -0.88 6.60 1.33
CA THR A 363 -0.98 7.93 1.97
C THR A 363 -0.57 9.06 1.04
N THR A 364 0.36 8.83 0.11
CA THR A 364 0.96 9.88 -0.74
C THR A 364 0.56 9.82 -2.22
N THR A 365 -0.08 8.74 -2.66
CA THR A 365 -0.64 8.60 -4.01
C THR A 365 -2.16 8.73 -3.98
#